data_AF-A0A1A7C0U0-F1
#
_entry.id   AF-A0A1A7C0U0-F1
#
_cell.length_a   1.000
_cell.length_b   1.000
_cell.length_c   1.000
_cell.angle_alpha   90.00
_cell.angle_beta   90.00
_cell.angle_gamma   90.00
#
_symmetry.space_group_name_H-M   'P 1'
#
loop_
_entity.id
_entity.type
_entity.pdbx_description
1 polymer ?
#
loop_
_entity_poly.entity_id
_entity_poly.type
_entity_poly.pdbx_seq_one_letter_code
_entity_poly.pdbx_strand_id
1 'polypeptide(L)'
;MLLSELLTRMTCGDLEGEELEAAVTAITGAPSQPLEDWVDSDAQAYALEIINQLGGYIASSDKIDELHEQIQEMFEEFPDFPYELLKDRERGVLPYYEWLDGELAQRAVDEGGYDLIQIEGSGTDNMDALIVYRRDTADIIQAAALMGVTIERPLAYFRGVQAQIDAHKHG
;
A
#
# COMPACT_ATOMS: atom_id res chain seq x y z
N MET A 1 5.13 18.05 -1.79
CA MET A 1 5.65 17.31 -0.62
C MET A 1 7.10 16.96 -0.89
N LEU A 2 7.98 17.08 0.12
CA LEU A 2 9.36 16.59 0.00
C LEU A 2 9.37 15.06 0.12
N LEU A 3 10.41 14.39 -0.42
CA LEU A 3 10.53 12.93 -0.31
C LEU A 3 10.63 12.47 1.15
N SER A 4 11.36 13.19 2.00
CA SER A 4 11.40 12.90 3.44
C SER A 4 10.01 12.93 4.08
N GLU A 5 9.22 13.95 3.77
CA GLU A 5 7.85 14.09 4.28
C GLU A 5 6.92 12.98 3.75
N LEU A 6 7.09 12.54 2.49
CA LEU A 6 6.38 11.38 1.95
C LEU A 6 6.70 10.12 2.76
N LEU A 7 7.99 9.82 2.99
CA LEU A 7 8.42 8.63 3.71
C LEU A 7 8.00 8.64 5.18
N THR A 8 8.09 9.79 5.86
CA THR A 8 7.57 9.96 7.22
C THR A 8 6.07 9.65 7.27
N ARG A 9 5.27 10.12 6.29
CA ARG A 9 3.84 9.81 6.25
C ARG A 9 3.54 8.35 5.90
N MET A 10 4.31 7.75 5.01
CA MET A 10 4.17 6.32 4.65
C MET A 10 4.50 5.38 5.81
N THR A 11 5.25 5.84 6.80
CA THR A 11 5.66 5.07 7.99
C THR A 11 4.97 5.55 9.27
N CYS A 12 3.93 6.40 9.15
CA CYS A 12 3.23 6.99 10.29
C CYS A 12 4.14 7.73 11.30
N GLY A 13 5.32 8.18 10.86
CA GLY A 13 6.30 8.87 11.69
C GLY A 13 7.45 8.01 12.20
N ASP A 14 7.42 6.70 12.00
CA ASP A 14 8.41 5.78 12.58
C ASP A 14 9.79 5.89 11.90
N LEU A 15 9.84 6.19 10.59
CA LEU A 15 11.10 6.41 9.88
C LEU A 15 11.59 7.85 10.05
N GLU A 16 12.62 8.03 10.87
CA GLU A 16 13.19 9.33 11.22
C GLU A 16 14.74 9.35 11.26
N GLY A 17 15.31 10.54 11.47
CA GLY A 17 16.75 10.71 11.69
C GLY A 17 17.64 10.22 10.54
N GLU A 18 18.77 9.59 10.90
CA GLU A 18 19.76 9.10 9.93
C GLU A 18 19.19 8.03 8.99
N GLU A 19 18.23 7.22 9.45
CA GLU A 19 17.57 6.19 8.65
C GLU A 19 16.70 6.82 7.54
N LEU A 20 15.93 7.85 7.89
CA LEU A 20 15.17 8.64 6.91
C LEU A 20 16.08 9.33 5.89
N GLU A 21 17.19 9.92 6.33
CA GLU A 21 18.16 10.57 5.44
C GLU A 21 18.80 9.57 4.46
N ALA A 22 19.12 8.36 4.95
CA ALA A 22 19.64 7.28 4.13
C ALA A 22 18.60 6.82 3.09
N ALA A 23 17.35 6.60 3.50
CA ALA A 23 16.27 6.21 2.60
C ALA A 23 16.01 7.27 1.50
N VAL A 24 15.98 8.56 1.87
CA VAL A 24 15.84 9.67 0.92
C VAL A 24 16.99 9.67 -0.09
N THR A 25 18.22 9.45 0.39
CA THR A 25 19.42 9.40 -0.47
C THR A 25 19.35 8.24 -1.46
N ALA A 26 19.01 7.05 -0.97
CA ALA A 26 18.87 5.84 -1.79
C ALA A 26 17.81 6.03 -2.88
N ILE A 27 16.59 6.43 -2.50
CA ILE A 27 15.47 6.63 -3.43
C ILE A 27 15.79 7.73 -4.44
N THR A 28 16.43 8.82 -4.04
CA THR A 28 16.84 9.89 -4.98
C THR A 28 17.85 9.38 -6.01
N GLY A 29 18.75 8.48 -5.61
CA GLY A 29 19.78 7.89 -6.47
C GLY A 29 19.29 6.74 -7.36
N ALA A 30 18.14 6.13 -7.05
CA ALA A 30 17.67 4.91 -7.68
C ALA A 30 17.64 4.93 -9.22
N PRO A 31 17.19 5.99 -9.91
CA PRO A 31 17.20 6.00 -11.38
C PRO A 31 18.60 5.93 -12.00
N SER A 32 19.62 6.41 -11.28
CA SER A 32 21.01 6.37 -11.75
C SER A 32 21.72 5.07 -11.39
N GLN A 33 21.24 4.37 -10.37
CA GLN A 33 21.80 3.13 -9.83
C GLN A 33 20.64 2.22 -9.40
N PRO A 34 19.88 1.63 -10.34
CA PRO A 34 18.72 0.82 -10.00
C PRO A 34 19.16 -0.44 -9.24
N LEU A 35 18.30 -0.89 -8.32
CA LEU A 35 18.52 -2.12 -7.55
C LEU A 35 18.66 -3.36 -8.44
N GLU A 36 17.94 -3.37 -9.56
CA GLU A 36 17.81 -4.53 -10.43
C GLU A 36 18.07 -4.16 -11.90
N ASP A 37 18.72 -5.06 -12.64
CA ASP A 37 19.12 -4.85 -14.03
C ASP A 37 17.93 -4.78 -15.02
N TRP A 38 16.76 -5.28 -14.60
CA TRP A 38 15.54 -5.28 -15.44
C TRP A 38 14.74 -3.99 -15.35
N VAL A 39 15.12 -3.06 -14.46
CA VAL A 39 14.43 -1.77 -14.30
C VAL A 39 14.60 -0.92 -15.55
N ASP A 40 13.49 -0.52 -16.16
CA ASP A 40 13.47 0.14 -17.47
C ASP A 40 13.03 1.61 -17.44
N SER A 41 12.65 2.12 -16.26
CA SER A 41 12.16 3.49 -16.08
C SER A 41 12.47 4.04 -14.69
N ASP A 42 12.62 5.37 -14.60
CA ASP A 42 12.82 6.08 -13.33
C ASP A 42 11.71 5.78 -12.32
N ALA A 43 10.46 5.73 -12.80
CA ALA A 43 9.29 5.42 -11.97
C ALA A 43 9.40 4.04 -11.31
N GLN A 44 9.83 3.03 -12.08
CA GLN A 44 10.03 1.68 -11.57
C GLN A 44 11.24 1.61 -10.62
N ALA A 45 12.33 2.35 -10.92
CA ALA A 45 13.47 2.47 -10.01
C ALA A 45 13.06 3.07 -8.66
N TYR A 46 12.24 4.13 -8.68
CA TYR A 46 11.71 4.74 -7.47
C TYR A 46 10.78 3.79 -6.70
N ALA A 47 9.84 3.12 -7.36
CA ALA A 47 8.91 2.20 -6.71
C ALA A 47 9.65 1.07 -5.99
N LEU A 48 10.62 0.43 -6.67
CA LEU A 48 11.39 -0.67 -6.12
C LEU A 48 12.26 -0.24 -4.94
N GLU A 49 12.93 0.91 -5.04
CA GLU A 49 13.73 1.43 -3.93
C GLU A 49 12.86 1.87 -2.74
N ILE A 50 11.68 2.45 -2.98
CA ILE A 50 10.72 2.74 -1.90
C ILE A 50 10.33 1.45 -1.18
N ILE A 51 10.01 0.38 -1.92
CA ILE A 51 9.63 -0.91 -1.32
C ILE A 51 10.79 -1.51 -0.51
N ASN A 52 12.00 -1.45 -1.06
CA ASN A 52 13.21 -1.92 -0.38
C ASN A 52 13.50 -1.16 0.92
N GLN A 53 13.45 0.18 0.89
CA GLN A 53 13.68 1.01 2.09
C GLN A 53 12.55 0.89 3.12
N LEU A 54 11.32 0.57 2.69
CA LEU A 54 10.17 0.42 3.57
C LEU A 54 9.86 -1.03 3.94
N GLY A 55 10.77 -1.99 3.67
CA GLY A 55 10.50 -3.41 3.86
C GLY A 55 10.08 -3.81 5.29
N GLY A 56 10.50 -3.06 6.31
CA GLY A 56 10.07 -3.27 7.71
C GLY A 56 8.65 -2.77 8.02
N TYR A 57 8.04 -2.00 7.10
CA TYR A 57 6.72 -1.40 7.23
C TYR A 57 5.70 -1.99 6.25
N ILE A 58 6.16 -2.77 5.26
CA ILE A 58 5.35 -3.34 4.19
C ILE A 58 4.86 -4.73 4.57
N ALA A 59 3.58 -4.99 4.34
CA ALA A 59 3.05 -6.34 4.18
C ALA A 59 3.14 -6.71 2.69
N SER A 60 3.79 -7.83 2.36
CA SER A 60 3.98 -8.28 0.97
C SER A 60 3.69 -9.78 0.82
N SER A 61 2.71 -10.11 -0.02
CA SER A 61 2.40 -11.50 -0.40
C SER A 61 1.59 -11.54 -1.70
N ASP A 62 1.66 -12.65 -2.43
CA ASP A 62 0.78 -12.98 -3.56
C ASP A 62 -0.57 -13.57 -3.11
N LYS A 63 -0.74 -13.85 -1.81
CA LYS A 63 -1.96 -14.40 -1.20
C LYS A 63 -2.53 -13.47 -0.14
N ILE A 64 -3.85 -13.28 -0.22
CA ILE A 64 -4.56 -12.31 0.61
C ILE A 64 -4.62 -12.68 2.09
N ASP A 65 -4.60 -13.97 2.43
CA ASP A 65 -4.57 -14.47 3.80
C ASP A 65 -3.18 -14.32 4.42
N GLU A 66 -2.11 -14.61 3.68
CA GLU A 66 -0.74 -14.35 4.12
C GLU A 66 -0.44 -12.84 4.23
N LEU A 67 -0.96 -12.01 3.31
CA LEU A 67 -0.90 -10.55 3.43
C LEU A 67 -1.60 -10.09 4.72
N HIS A 68 -2.73 -10.68 5.05
CA HIS A 68 -3.47 -10.34 6.25
C HIS A 68 -2.72 -10.72 7.51
N GLU A 69 -2.10 -11.91 7.58
CA GLU A 69 -1.27 -12.32 8.72
C GLU A 69 -0.18 -11.29 9.00
N GLN A 70 0.50 -10.79 7.96
CA GLN A 70 1.49 -9.72 8.12
C GLN A 70 0.87 -8.40 8.60
N ILE A 71 -0.32 -8.02 8.11
CA ILE A 71 -1.05 -6.86 8.63
C ILE A 71 -1.40 -7.06 10.11
N GLN A 72 -1.81 -8.26 10.53
CA GLN A 72 -2.11 -8.55 11.93
C GLN A 72 -0.88 -8.35 12.82
N GLU A 73 0.30 -8.76 12.37
CA GLU A 73 1.57 -8.60 13.11
C GLU A 73 1.94 -7.12 13.36
N MET A 74 1.39 -6.17 12.59
CA MET A 74 1.59 -4.73 12.77
C MET A 74 0.78 -4.15 13.95
N PHE A 75 -0.13 -4.92 14.55
CA PHE A 75 -0.99 -4.46 15.65
C PHE A 75 -0.89 -5.38 16.87
N GLU A 76 -1.09 -4.83 18.06
CA GLU A 76 -1.16 -5.63 19.30
C GLU A 76 -2.38 -6.59 19.28
N GLU A 77 -3.52 -6.11 18.78
CA GLU A 77 -4.73 -6.92 18.59
C GLU A 77 -5.41 -6.60 17.23
N PHE A 78 -5.57 -7.63 16.41
CA PHE A 78 -6.28 -7.57 15.13
C PHE A 78 -7.10 -8.85 14.91
N PRO A 79 -8.33 -8.78 14.36
CA PRO A 79 -9.14 -9.98 14.13
C PRO A 79 -8.48 -10.94 13.14
N ASP A 80 -8.78 -12.23 13.25
CA ASP A 80 -8.36 -13.27 12.30
C ASP A 80 -8.90 -13.03 10.88
N PHE A 81 -8.22 -13.64 9.90
CA PHE A 81 -8.63 -13.57 8.52
C PHE A 81 -10.08 -14.07 8.32
N PRO A 82 -10.99 -13.25 7.75
CA PRO A 82 -12.41 -13.56 7.71
C PRO A 82 -12.78 -14.40 6.48
N TYR A 83 -12.38 -15.67 6.45
CA TYR A 83 -12.63 -16.60 5.33
C TYR A 83 -14.09 -16.62 4.82
N GLU A 84 -15.04 -16.37 5.72
CA GLU A 84 -16.47 -16.32 5.40
C GLU A 84 -16.83 -15.24 4.36
N LEU A 85 -16.10 -14.12 4.32
CA LEU A 85 -16.34 -13.00 3.39
C LEU A 85 -15.99 -13.34 1.93
N LEU A 86 -15.17 -14.37 1.70
CA LEU A 86 -14.73 -14.80 0.37
C LEU A 86 -15.59 -15.94 -0.21
N LYS A 87 -16.67 -16.34 0.47
CA LYS A 87 -17.56 -17.41 -0.02
C LYS A 87 -18.37 -16.99 -1.26
N ASP A 88 -18.67 -15.70 -1.38
CA ASP A 88 -19.33 -15.15 -2.57
C ASP A 88 -18.32 -14.91 -3.69
N ARG A 89 -18.20 -15.90 -4.58
CA ARG A 89 -17.28 -15.84 -5.72
C ARG A 89 -17.58 -14.72 -6.70
N GLU A 90 -18.80 -14.17 -6.72
CA GLU A 90 -19.13 -13.08 -7.65
C GLU A 90 -18.52 -11.74 -7.21
N ARG A 91 -18.36 -11.54 -5.90
CA ARG A 91 -17.78 -10.32 -5.33
C ARG A 91 -16.27 -10.39 -5.12
N GLY A 92 -15.67 -11.57 -5.29
CA GLY A 92 -14.22 -11.78 -5.16
C GLY A 92 -13.69 -11.32 -3.81
N VAL A 93 -12.62 -10.52 -3.82
CA VAL A 93 -11.96 -9.98 -2.61
C VAL A 93 -12.55 -8.66 -2.11
N LEU A 94 -13.50 -8.06 -2.81
CA LEU A 94 -14.10 -6.78 -2.42
C LEU A 94 -14.69 -6.81 -0.99
N PRO A 95 -15.46 -7.83 -0.57
CA PRO A 95 -15.99 -7.88 0.80
C PRO A 95 -14.91 -7.88 1.87
N TYR A 96 -13.74 -8.49 1.60
CA TYR A 96 -12.59 -8.46 2.50
C TYR A 96 -12.05 -7.03 2.65
N TYR A 97 -11.82 -6.31 1.56
CA TYR A 97 -11.32 -4.93 1.64
C TYR A 97 -12.33 -3.95 2.26
N GLU A 98 -13.63 -4.16 2.07
CA GLU A 98 -14.68 -3.39 2.75
C GLU A 98 -14.66 -3.61 4.27
N TRP A 99 -14.46 -4.85 4.70
CA TRP A 99 -14.32 -5.18 6.11
C TRP A 99 -13.02 -4.63 6.70
N LEU A 100 -11.90 -4.83 6.02
CA LEU A 100 -10.58 -4.37 6.47
C LEU A 100 -10.55 -2.84 6.61
N ASP A 101 -11.15 -2.09 5.68
CA ASP A 101 -11.30 -0.63 5.79
C ASP A 101 -12.03 -0.23 7.09
N GLY A 102 -13.07 -0.97 7.47
CA GLY A 102 -13.81 -0.76 8.71
C GLY A 102 -12.98 -1.05 9.97
N GLU A 103 -12.17 -2.12 9.95
CA GLU A 103 -11.26 -2.46 11.06
C GLU A 103 -10.14 -1.42 11.22
N LEU A 104 -9.55 -0.97 10.11
CA LEU A 104 -8.49 0.04 10.10
C LEU A 104 -9.01 1.42 10.52
N ALA A 105 -10.22 1.81 10.11
CA ALA A 105 -10.83 3.09 10.47
C ALA A 105 -11.06 3.25 11.98
N GLN A 106 -11.22 2.14 12.72
CA GLN A 106 -11.45 2.14 14.17
C GLN A 106 -10.16 2.22 14.99
N ARG A 107 -9.00 2.20 14.34
CA ARG A 107 -7.67 2.22 14.96
C ARG A 107 -7.02 3.58 14.78
N ALA A 108 -6.19 4.00 15.75
CA ALA A 108 -5.61 5.35 15.78
C ALA A 108 -6.65 6.46 15.54
N VAL A 109 -7.75 6.44 16.30
CA VAL A 109 -8.90 7.34 16.11
C VAL A 109 -8.51 8.82 16.23
N ASP A 110 -7.56 9.13 17.11
CA ASP A 110 -7.04 10.51 17.28
C ASP A 110 -6.31 11.01 16.02
N GLU A 111 -5.82 10.09 15.17
CA GLU A 111 -5.18 10.38 13.89
C GLU A 111 -6.14 10.26 12.69
N GLY A 112 -7.42 9.92 12.95
CA GLY A 112 -8.49 9.85 11.95
C GLY A 112 -8.69 8.47 11.32
N GLY A 113 -8.13 7.40 11.89
CA GLY A 113 -8.20 6.06 11.33
C GLY A 113 -7.00 5.70 10.47
N TYR A 114 -6.72 4.40 10.33
CA TYR A 114 -5.81 3.90 9.31
C TYR A 114 -6.51 3.68 7.96
N ASP A 115 -5.72 3.62 6.91
CA ASP A 115 -6.09 3.21 5.56
C ASP A 115 -5.01 2.26 5.00
N LEU A 116 -5.39 1.43 4.04
CA LEU A 116 -4.48 0.53 3.33
C LEU A 116 -4.17 1.13 1.95
N ILE A 117 -2.88 1.28 1.66
CA ILE A 117 -2.40 1.62 0.31
C ILE A 117 -1.52 0.51 -0.22
N GLN A 118 -1.46 0.38 -1.54
CA GLN A 118 -0.62 -0.57 -2.25
C GLN A 118 0.29 0.16 -3.22
N ILE A 119 1.58 -0.19 -3.24
CA ILE A 119 2.56 0.33 -4.18
C ILE A 119 2.64 -0.63 -5.36
N GLU A 120 2.50 -0.09 -6.56
CA GLU A 120 2.65 -0.85 -7.80
C GLU A 120 4.06 -0.67 -8.38
N GLY A 121 4.50 -1.66 -9.15
CA GLY A 121 5.75 -1.57 -9.91
C GLY A 121 6.96 -2.26 -9.29
N SER A 122 6.77 -3.17 -8.32
CA SER A 122 7.83 -4.04 -7.78
C SER A 122 8.35 -5.08 -8.78
N GLY A 123 7.64 -5.28 -9.90
CA GLY A 123 7.96 -6.34 -10.87
C GLY A 123 7.63 -7.74 -10.38
N THR A 124 6.92 -7.85 -9.25
CA THR A 124 6.44 -9.11 -8.68
C THR A 124 4.91 -9.19 -8.76
N ASP A 125 4.36 -10.38 -8.53
CA ASP A 125 2.92 -10.59 -8.40
C ASP A 125 2.41 -10.31 -6.98
N ASN A 126 3.27 -9.79 -6.08
CA ASN A 126 2.91 -9.51 -4.71
C ASN A 126 2.07 -8.24 -4.58
N MET A 127 1.20 -8.22 -3.58
CA MET A 127 0.56 -7.02 -3.06
C MET A 127 1.52 -6.36 -2.07
N ASP A 128 2.21 -5.29 -2.45
CA ASP A 128 3.11 -4.53 -1.56
C ASP A 128 2.33 -3.43 -0.84
N ALA A 129 1.81 -3.74 0.35
CA ALA A 129 0.85 -2.92 1.07
C ALA A 129 1.42 -2.22 2.31
N LEU A 130 0.96 -1.00 2.56
CA LEU A 130 1.28 -0.18 3.73
C LEU A 130 0.02 0.24 4.47
N ILE A 131 0.13 0.30 5.80
CA ILE A 131 -0.84 0.92 6.68
C ILE A 131 -0.41 2.37 6.92
N VAL A 132 -1.27 3.32 6.56
CA VAL A 132 -1.00 4.76 6.71
C VAL A 132 -2.15 5.46 7.40
N TYR A 133 -1.91 6.64 7.97
CA TYR A 133 -3.02 7.46 8.46
C TYR A 133 -3.94 7.88 7.31
N ARG A 134 -5.25 7.68 7.50
CA ARG A 134 -6.28 7.94 6.50
C ARG A 134 -6.30 9.39 6.01
N ARG A 135 -5.95 10.33 6.89
CA ARG A 135 -5.84 11.76 6.55
C ARG A 135 -4.72 12.06 5.57
N ASP A 136 -3.66 11.24 5.54
CA ASP A 136 -2.45 11.46 4.74
C ASP A 136 -2.50 10.74 3.40
N THR A 137 -3.38 9.75 3.25
CA THR A 137 -3.45 8.89 2.06
C THR A 137 -3.56 9.65 0.74
N ALA A 138 -4.36 10.73 0.69
CA ALA A 138 -4.52 11.51 -0.55
C ALA A 138 -3.24 12.24 -0.96
N ASP A 139 -2.53 12.81 0.03
CA ASP A 139 -1.27 13.52 -0.19
C ASP A 139 -0.15 12.54 -0.58
N ILE A 140 -0.10 11.36 0.05
CA ILE A 140 0.83 10.27 -0.30
C ILE A 140 0.66 9.87 -1.76
N ILE A 141 -0.56 9.52 -2.18
CA ILE A 141 -0.85 9.11 -3.56
C ILE A 141 -0.46 10.23 -4.54
N GLN A 142 -0.83 11.48 -4.24
CA GLN A 142 -0.49 12.60 -5.11
C GLN A 142 1.02 12.81 -5.24
N ALA A 143 1.77 12.72 -4.15
CA ALA A 143 3.21 12.91 -4.19
C ALA A 143 3.96 11.77 -4.90
N ALA A 144 3.56 10.52 -4.67
CA ALA A 144 4.10 9.37 -5.38
C ALA A 144 3.86 9.49 -6.90
N ALA A 145 2.66 9.93 -7.30
CA ALA A 145 2.33 10.15 -8.71
C ALA A 145 3.22 11.21 -9.40
N LEU A 146 3.73 12.20 -8.66
CA LEU A 146 4.69 13.18 -9.21
C LEU A 146 6.06 12.55 -9.55
N MET A 147 6.39 11.41 -8.93
CA MET A 147 7.57 10.60 -9.24
C MET A 147 7.26 9.53 -10.31
N GLY A 148 6.02 9.46 -10.79
CA GLY A 148 5.54 8.39 -11.66
C GLY A 148 5.25 7.06 -10.95
N VAL A 149 5.40 7.01 -9.62
CA VAL A 149 5.09 5.83 -8.81
C VAL A 149 3.58 5.74 -8.63
N THR A 150 3.02 4.56 -8.94
CA THR A 150 1.60 4.31 -8.77
C THR A 150 1.35 3.74 -7.38
N ILE A 151 0.51 4.44 -6.62
CA ILE A 151 0.00 3.99 -5.34
C ILE A 151 -1.52 4.05 -5.41
N GLU A 152 -2.19 3.00 -4.96
CA GLU A 152 -3.64 2.92 -4.96
C GLU A 152 -4.22 2.45 -3.63
N ARG A 153 -5.52 2.69 -3.45
CA ARG A 153 -6.30 2.07 -2.39
C ARG A 153 -6.98 0.82 -2.98
N PRO A 154 -6.65 -0.41 -2.53
CA PRO A 154 -7.26 -1.62 -3.07
C PRO A 154 -8.80 -1.57 -3.07
N LEU A 155 -9.40 -1.04 -1.99
CA LEU A 155 -10.86 -0.88 -1.91
C LEU A 155 -11.45 -0.02 -3.04
N ALA A 156 -10.76 1.07 -3.41
CA ALA A 156 -11.22 1.94 -4.50
C ALA A 156 -11.12 1.22 -5.86
N TYR A 157 -10.02 0.50 -6.09
CA TYR A 157 -9.82 -0.33 -7.28
C TYR A 157 -10.92 -1.38 -7.43
N PHE A 158 -11.15 -2.22 -6.41
CA PHE A 158 -12.12 -3.32 -6.48
C PHE A 158 -13.57 -2.83 -6.57
N ARG A 159 -13.91 -1.67 -6.00
CA ARG A 159 -15.22 -1.03 -6.22
C ARG A 159 -15.41 -0.63 -7.69
N GLY A 160 -14.37 -0.09 -8.33
CA GLY A 160 -14.38 0.23 -9.74
C GLY A 160 -14.61 -1.00 -10.63
N VAL A 161 -13.90 -2.09 -10.34
CA VAL A 161 -14.05 -3.38 -11.04
C VAL A 161 -15.48 -3.92 -10.90
N GLN A 162 -16.03 -3.94 -9.68
CA GLN A 162 -17.39 -4.44 -9.44
C GLN A 162 -18.44 -3.63 -10.21
N ALA A 163 -18.33 -2.30 -10.20
CA ALA A 163 -19.25 -1.42 -10.92
C ALA A 163 -19.24 -1.69 -12.44
N GLN A 164 -18.07 -2.02 -13.01
CA GLN A 164 -17.96 -2.41 -14.42
C GLN A 164 -18.64 -3.75 -14.68
N ILE A 165 -18.44 -4.77 -13.84
CA ILE A 165 -19.10 -6.07 -13.97
C ILE A 165 -20.62 -5.92 -13.96
N ASP A 166 -21.15 -5.16 -13.00
CA ASP A 166 -22.59 -4.96 -12.84
C ASP A 166 -23.19 -4.24 -14.06
N ALA A 167 -22.48 -3.25 -14.61
CA ALA A 167 -22.90 -2.56 -15.83
C ALA A 167 -23.00 -3.51 -17.05
N HIS A 168 -22.09 -4.49 -17.18
CA HIS A 168 -22.13 -5.47 -18.27
C HIS A 168 -23.20 -6.55 -18.07
N LYS A 169 -23.61 -6.86 -16.84
CA LYS A 169 -24.71 -7.81 -16.56
C LYS A 169 -26.10 -7.23 -16.89
N HIS A 170 -26.21 -5.90 -16.99
CA HIS A 170 -27.49 -5.19 -17.17
C HIS A 170 -27.64 -4.48 -18.54
N GLY A 171 -26.66 -4.62 -19.44
CA GLY A 171 -26.70 -4.10 -20.82
C GLY A 171 -26.96 -5.20 -21.85
#